data_AF-A0A2V8QJ04-F1
#
_entry.id   AF-A0A2V8QJ04-F1
#
_cell.length_a   1.000
_cell.length_b   1.000
_cell.length_c   1.000
_cell.angle_alpha   90.00
_cell.angle_beta   90.00
_cell.angle_gamma   90.00
#
_symmetry.space_group_name_H-M   'P 1'
#
loop_
_entity.id
_entity.type
_entity.pdbx_description
1 polymer ?
#
loop_
_entity_poly.entity_id
_entity_poly.type
_entity_poly.pdbx_seq_one_letter_code
_entity_poly.pdbx_strand_id
1 'polypeptide(L)'
;MCNLSVPARSILSIIILIMAGGFALGQRAADSEFGPVVTAYLGYLNNEQEVVDDRASRKEITAAYYRRNSNRIHALRQMATRLVRQSGNDYVPELEAVTVDEFGTIFEHPPHPAALRPSEVFANKFRFLGSVHSGETFYLFARLDPYEQAELIQRSSRSSASIGGAPSGPNPGETTTRARRAVPK
;
A
#
# COMPACT_ATOMS: atom_id res chain seq x y z
N MET A 1 5.74 66.22 -18.41
CA MET A 1 7.00 65.46 -18.58
C MET A 1 7.69 65.43 -17.23
N CYS A 2 7.50 64.36 -16.44
CA CYS A 2 8.10 64.24 -15.11
C CYS A 2 9.26 63.24 -15.19
N ASN A 3 10.48 63.75 -15.15
CA ASN A 3 11.70 62.94 -15.15
C ASN A 3 11.89 62.33 -13.76
N LEU A 4 11.56 61.05 -13.61
CA LEU A 4 11.88 60.29 -12.41
C LEU A 4 13.39 60.04 -12.34
N SER A 5 13.97 60.48 -11.23
CA SER A 5 15.37 60.33 -10.84
C SER A 5 15.82 58.85 -10.84
N VAL A 6 17.05 58.63 -11.31
CA VAL A 6 17.68 57.32 -11.60
C VAL A 6 17.80 56.34 -10.41
N PRO A 7 17.91 56.72 -9.11
CA PRO A 7 18.07 55.72 -8.05
C PRO A 7 16.76 54.98 -7.70
N ALA A 8 15.60 55.52 -8.09
CA ALA A 8 14.29 54.91 -7.78
C ALA A 8 13.98 53.67 -8.65
N ARG A 9 14.61 53.55 -9.83
CA ARG A 9 14.42 52.40 -10.74
C ARG A 9 15.23 51.18 -10.32
N SER A 10 16.35 51.37 -9.64
CA SER A 10 17.22 50.26 -9.22
C SER A 10 16.73 49.53 -7.96
N ILE A 11 16.00 50.24 -7.07
CA ILE A 11 15.46 49.64 -5.84
C ILE A 11 14.25 48.74 -6.16
N LEU A 12 13.44 49.10 -7.16
CA LEU A 12 12.26 48.32 -7.53
C LEU A 12 12.62 46.95 -8.13
N SER A 13 13.72 46.87 -8.89
CA SER A 13 14.16 45.62 -9.52
C SER A 13 14.70 44.58 -8.52
N ILE A 14 15.24 45.01 -7.37
CA ILE A 14 15.74 44.11 -6.32
C ILE A 14 14.56 43.50 -5.53
N ILE A 15 13.49 44.25 -5.32
CA ILE A 15 12.29 43.76 -4.61
C ILE A 15 11.56 42.68 -5.45
N ILE A 16 11.51 42.84 -6.78
CA ILE A 16 10.91 41.83 -7.67
C ILE A 16 11.76 40.56 -7.75
N LEU A 17 13.10 40.67 -7.68
CA LEU A 17 13.98 39.49 -7.72
C LEU A 17 13.94 38.66 -6.41
N ILE A 18 13.69 39.30 -5.27
CA ILE A 18 13.54 38.60 -3.98
C ILE A 18 12.19 37.86 -3.90
N MET A 19 11.13 38.40 -4.50
CA MET A 19 9.81 37.74 -4.52
C MET A 19 9.74 36.51 -5.46
N ALA A 20 10.64 36.42 -6.45
CA ALA A 20 10.70 35.27 -7.36
C ALA A 20 11.57 34.10 -6.82
N GLY A 21 12.40 34.33 -5.80
CA GLY A 21 13.30 33.31 -5.23
C GLY A 21 12.69 32.41 -4.14
N GLY A 22 11.48 32.73 -3.66
CA GLY A 22 10.90 32.11 -2.46
C GLY A 22 10.18 30.76 -2.66
N PHE A 23 9.90 30.34 -3.89
CA PHE A 23 9.03 29.17 -4.11
C PHE A 23 9.75 27.82 -4.24
N ALA A 24 11.08 27.78 -4.28
CA ALA A 24 11.82 26.52 -4.48
C ALA A 24 12.34 25.85 -3.19
N LEU A 25 12.18 26.47 -2.02
CA LEU A 25 12.76 25.98 -0.76
C LEU A 25 11.76 25.37 0.23
N GLY A 26 10.48 25.26 -0.13
CA GLY A 26 9.41 24.76 0.75
C GLY A 26 9.18 23.25 0.71
N GLN A 27 9.67 22.54 -0.30
CA GLN A 27 9.37 21.10 -0.47
C GLN A 27 10.39 20.15 0.20
N ARG A 28 11.58 20.62 0.60
CA ARG A 28 12.64 19.72 1.10
C ARG A 28 12.63 19.46 2.61
N ALA A 29 11.82 20.17 3.39
CA ALA A 29 11.89 20.09 4.86
C ALA A 29 11.00 18.99 5.48
N ALA A 30 9.99 18.49 4.74
CA ALA A 30 9.13 17.39 5.21
C ALA A 30 9.73 15.99 4.98
N ASP A 31 10.74 15.88 4.12
CA ASP A 31 11.30 14.60 3.65
C ASP A 31 12.35 13.97 4.60
N SER A 32 12.58 14.56 5.78
CA SER A 32 13.56 14.06 6.76
C SER A 32 12.96 13.10 7.80
N GLU A 33 11.63 12.96 7.88
CA GLU A 33 10.99 12.08 8.89
C GLU A 33 11.06 10.59 8.50
N PHE A 34 11.03 10.30 7.20
CA PHE A 34 10.85 8.95 6.69
C PHE A 34 12.06 8.46 5.90
N GLY A 35 12.25 7.14 5.88
CA GLY A 35 13.29 6.52 5.06
C GLY A 35 12.98 6.59 3.56
N PRO A 36 13.94 6.21 2.71
CA PRO A 36 13.82 6.34 1.26
C PRO A 36 12.61 5.61 0.66
N VAL A 37 12.23 4.44 1.19
CA VAL A 37 11.10 3.65 0.65
C VAL A 37 9.79 4.39 0.90
N VAL A 38 9.57 4.82 2.14
CA VAL A 38 8.36 5.53 2.54
C VAL A 38 8.28 6.88 1.84
N THR A 39 9.39 7.62 1.75
CA THR A 39 9.45 8.89 1.03
C THR A 39 9.08 8.72 -0.43
N ALA A 40 9.59 7.68 -1.10
CA ALA A 40 9.21 7.37 -2.48
C ALA A 40 7.72 7.06 -2.62
N TYR A 41 7.14 6.29 -1.69
CA TYR A 41 5.72 5.98 -1.70
C TYR A 41 4.85 7.24 -1.49
N LEU A 42 5.22 8.11 -0.55
CA LEU A 42 4.51 9.36 -0.31
C LEU A 42 4.63 10.34 -1.49
N GLY A 43 5.79 10.38 -2.14
CA GLY A 43 6.00 11.12 -3.38
C GLY A 43 5.15 10.59 -4.53
N TYR A 44 5.03 9.27 -4.67
CA TYR A 44 4.11 8.65 -5.63
C TYR A 44 2.66 9.10 -5.40
N LEU A 45 2.17 9.05 -4.15
CA LEU A 45 0.83 9.53 -3.82
C LEU A 45 0.63 11.03 -4.07
N ASN A 46 1.68 11.85 -3.96
CA ASN A 46 1.60 13.26 -4.35
C ASN A 46 1.41 13.41 -5.86
N ASN A 47 2.16 12.65 -6.66
CA ASN A 47 2.02 12.67 -8.12
C ASN A 47 0.62 12.20 -8.56
N GLU A 48 0.05 11.19 -7.90
CA GLU A 48 -1.32 10.75 -8.17
C GLU A 48 -2.36 11.84 -7.87
N GLN A 49 -2.16 12.62 -6.81
CA GLN A 49 -3.02 13.76 -6.50
C GLN A 49 -2.93 14.83 -7.59
N GLU A 50 -1.71 15.14 -8.07
CA GLU A 50 -1.50 16.09 -9.17
C GLU A 50 -2.22 15.65 -10.46
N VAL A 51 -2.22 14.35 -10.78
CA VAL A 51 -2.96 13.81 -11.93
C VAL A 51 -4.46 14.00 -11.76
N VAL A 52 -4.99 13.74 -10.56
CA VAL A 52 -6.41 13.94 -10.26
C VAL A 52 -6.78 15.43 -10.35
N ASP A 53 -5.94 16.33 -9.84
CA ASP A 53 -6.11 17.78 -9.93
C ASP A 53 -6.07 18.29 -11.38
N ASP A 54 -5.11 17.84 -12.19
CA ASP A 54 -5.00 18.22 -13.61
C ASP A 54 -6.26 17.81 -14.39
N ARG A 55 -6.71 16.56 -14.23
CA ARG A 55 -7.93 16.07 -14.91
C ARG A 55 -9.18 16.81 -14.46
N ALA A 56 -9.27 17.18 -13.19
CA ALA A 56 -10.37 18.00 -12.69
C ALA A 56 -10.35 19.40 -13.30
N SER A 57 -9.18 20.03 -13.40
CA SER A 57 -9.03 21.37 -14.01
C SER A 57 -9.46 21.40 -15.48
N ARG A 58 -9.20 20.29 -16.20
CA ARG A 58 -9.61 20.08 -17.59
C ARG A 58 -11.07 19.63 -17.76
N LYS A 59 -11.78 19.43 -16.65
CA LYS A 59 -13.18 18.94 -16.60
C LYS A 59 -13.35 17.55 -17.23
N GLU A 60 -12.31 16.72 -17.19
CA GLU A 60 -12.33 15.35 -17.73
C GLU A 60 -12.95 14.34 -16.75
N ILE A 61 -13.09 14.73 -15.49
CA ILE A 61 -13.66 13.92 -14.42
C ILE A 61 -14.75 14.68 -13.69
N THR A 62 -15.68 13.93 -13.10
CA THR A 62 -16.77 14.52 -12.31
C THR A 62 -16.26 14.99 -10.95
N ALA A 63 -16.95 15.94 -10.33
CA ALA A 63 -16.64 16.40 -8.97
C ALA A 63 -16.74 15.26 -7.93
N ALA A 64 -17.66 14.30 -8.13
CA ALA A 64 -17.77 13.13 -7.27
C ALA A 64 -16.53 12.22 -7.39
N TYR A 65 -16.08 11.97 -8.63
CA TYR A 65 -14.85 11.20 -8.88
C TYR A 65 -13.63 11.89 -8.26
N TYR A 66 -13.50 13.20 -8.45
CA TYR A 66 -12.42 13.99 -7.85
C TYR A 66 -12.37 13.81 -6.33
N ARG A 67 -13.48 14.10 -5.63
CA ARG A 67 -13.53 14.01 -4.16
C ARG A 67 -13.19 12.61 -3.67
N ARG A 68 -13.77 11.57 -4.28
CA ARG A 68 -13.51 10.17 -3.87
C ARG A 68 -12.03 9.80 -4.05
N ASN A 69 -11.42 10.14 -5.19
CA ASN A 69 -10.02 9.78 -5.44
C ASN A 69 -9.06 10.59 -4.56
N SER A 70 -9.28 11.89 -4.37
CA SER A 70 -8.47 12.68 -3.42
C SER A 70 -8.60 12.15 -2.00
N ASN A 71 -9.81 11.83 -1.56
CA ASN A 71 -10.03 11.23 -0.25
C ASN A 71 -9.35 9.86 -0.09
N ARG A 72 -9.35 9.04 -1.15
CA ARG A 72 -8.64 7.76 -1.21
C ARG A 72 -7.13 7.96 -1.05
N ILE A 73 -6.54 8.89 -1.81
CA ILE A 73 -5.11 9.23 -1.73
C ILE A 73 -4.76 9.70 -0.31
N HIS A 74 -5.61 10.52 0.30
CA HIS A 74 -5.45 10.92 1.70
C HIS A 74 -5.51 9.75 2.68
N ALA A 75 -6.43 8.81 2.49
CA ALA A 75 -6.55 7.62 3.33
C ALA A 75 -5.29 6.72 3.23
N LEU A 76 -4.78 6.50 2.01
CA LEU A 76 -3.54 5.75 1.76
C LEU A 76 -2.34 6.41 2.46
N ARG A 77 -2.19 7.73 2.29
CA ARG A 77 -1.12 8.51 2.94
C ARG A 77 -1.17 8.34 4.47
N GLN A 78 -2.36 8.51 5.06
CA GLN A 78 -2.54 8.38 6.51
C GLN A 78 -2.17 6.98 7.02
N MET A 79 -2.52 5.94 6.28
CA MET A 79 -2.19 4.57 6.68
C MET A 79 -0.71 4.25 6.51
N ALA A 80 -0.09 4.64 5.40
CA ALA A 80 1.34 4.45 5.20
C ALA A 80 2.13 5.13 6.34
N THR A 81 1.84 6.39 6.65
CA THR A 81 2.44 7.10 7.78
C THR A 81 2.19 6.39 9.11
N ARG A 82 0.97 5.88 9.34
CA ARG A 82 0.64 5.12 10.56
C ARG A 82 1.48 3.84 10.68
N LEU A 83 1.58 3.04 9.62
CA LEU A 83 2.34 1.78 9.61
C LEU A 83 3.81 2.01 9.95
N VAL A 84 4.41 3.03 9.33
CA VAL A 84 5.82 3.36 9.53
C VAL A 84 6.08 3.87 10.93
N ARG A 85 5.22 4.74 11.46
CA ARG A 85 5.32 5.23 12.83
C ARG A 85 5.12 4.12 13.88
N GLN A 86 4.27 3.15 13.59
CA GLN A 86 4.01 2.03 14.50
C GLN A 86 5.11 0.97 14.47
N SER A 87 5.64 0.65 13.29
CA SER A 87 6.65 -0.40 13.12
C SER A 87 8.09 0.10 13.27
N GLY A 88 8.34 1.39 13.00
CA GLY A 88 9.69 1.94 12.87
C GLY A 88 10.44 1.46 11.61
N ASN A 89 9.77 0.71 10.72
CA ASN A 89 10.39 0.14 9.54
C ASN A 89 10.13 1.02 8.31
N ASP A 90 11.17 1.23 7.51
CA ASP A 90 11.07 1.88 6.19
C ASP A 90 10.51 0.90 5.14
N TYR A 91 9.29 0.44 5.39
CA TYR A 91 8.58 -0.50 4.53
C TYR A 91 7.11 -0.12 4.45
N VAL A 92 6.60 -0.04 3.22
CA VAL A 92 5.18 0.17 2.93
C VAL A 92 4.73 -1.00 2.06
N PRO A 93 3.78 -1.84 2.51
CA PRO A 93 3.22 -2.88 1.65
C PRO A 93 2.41 -2.25 0.51
N GLU A 94 2.06 -3.04 -0.50
CA GLU A 94 1.12 -2.60 -1.52
C GLU A 94 -0.26 -2.34 -0.89
N LEU A 95 -0.62 -1.06 -0.75
CA LEU A 95 -1.85 -0.64 -0.10
C LEU A 95 -3.00 -0.47 -1.09
N GLU A 96 -4.16 -1.00 -0.73
CA GLU A 96 -5.42 -0.85 -1.45
C GLU A 96 -6.42 -0.16 -0.52
N ALA A 97 -7.07 0.91 -0.99
CA ALA A 97 -8.07 1.65 -0.25
C ALA A 97 -9.40 1.64 -1.01
N VAL A 98 -10.38 0.91 -0.48
CA VAL A 98 -11.67 0.69 -1.13
C VAL A 98 -12.82 1.09 -0.22
N THR A 99 -13.91 1.58 -0.82
CA THR A 99 -15.19 1.76 -0.12
C THR A 99 -15.99 0.46 -0.16
N VAL A 100 -17.10 0.37 0.60
CA VAL A 100 -17.91 -0.85 0.66
C VAL A 100 -18.46 -1.25 -0.72
N ASP A 101 -18.88 -0.27 -1.52
CA ASP A 101 -19.34 -0.47 -2.90
C ASP A 101 -18.24 -0.97 -3.84
N GLU A 102 -16.97 -0.83 -3.45
CA GLU A 102 -15.81 -1.24 -4.23
C GLU A 102 -15.24 -2.60 -3.78
N PHE A 103 -15.79 -3.26 -2.75
CA PHE A 103 -15.27 -4.56 -2.30
C PHE A 103 -15.30 -5.62 -3.41
N GLY A 104 -16.30 -5.58 -4.29
CA GLY A 104 -16.38 -6.48 -5.45
C GLY A 104 -15.26 -6.31 -6.47
N THR A 105 -14.44 -5.25 -6.37
CA THR A 105 -13.28 -5.03 -7.25
C THR A 105 -12.06 -5.82 -6.83
N ILE A 106 -11.91 -6.11 -5.52
CA ILE A 106 -10.75 -6.80 -4.96
C ILE A 106 -11.08 -8.18 -4.40
N PHE A 107 -12.36 -8.47 -4.14
CA PHE A 107 -12.83 -9.75 -3.65
C PHE A 107 -13.84 -10.37 -4.60
N GLU A 108 -13.65 -11.65 -4.94
CA GLU A 108 -14.68 -12.45 -5.63
C GLU A 108 -15.93 -12.61 -4.75
N HIS A 109 -15.72 -12.80 -3.45
CA HIS A 109 -16.76 -12.89 -2.43
C HIS A 109 -16.53 -11.81 -1.37
N PRO A 110 -17.13 -10.62 -1.51
CA PRO A 110 -16.95 -9.50 -0.60
C PRO A 110 -17.24 -9.86 0.86
N PRO A 111 -16.31 -9.63 1.81
CA PRO A 111 -16.59 -9.79 3.22
C PRO A 111 -17.54 -8.69 3.71
N HIS A 112 -18.33 -8.99 4.74
CA HIS A 112 -19.17 -7.97 5.35
C HIS A 112 -18.29 -6.97 6.14
N PRO A 113 -18.43 -5.64 5.96
CA PRO A 113 -17.53 -4.66 6.59
C PRO A 113 -17.47 -4.75 8.11
N ALA A 114 -18.58 -5.11 8.76
CA ALA A 114 -18.66 -5.29 10.21
C ALA A 114 -17.90 -6.53 10.74
N ALA A 115 -17.56 -7.48 9.88
CA ALA A 115 -16.82 -8.68 10.26
C ALA A 115 -15.30 -8.50 10.21
N LEU A 116 -14.81 -7.40 9.59
CA LEU A 116 -13.39 -7.18 9.34
C LEU A 116 -12.61 -6.94 10.64
N ARG A 117 -11.56 -7.74 10.87
CA ARG A 117 -10.65 -7.57 12.01
C ARG A 117 -9.26 -7.16 11.57
N PRO A 118 -8.61 -6.21 12.27
CA PRO A 118 -7.22 -5.84 11.95
C PRO A 118 -6.33 -7.08 11.90
N SER A 119 -5.43 -7.12 10.91
CA SER A 119 -4.51 -8.22 10.60
C SER A 119 -5.16 -9.51 10.08
N GLU A 120 -6.48 -9.54 9.88
CA GLU A 120 -7.16 -10.67 9.25
C GLU A 120 -6.78 -10.76 7.75
N VAL A 121 -6.57 -11.99 7.27
CA VAL A 121 -6.16 -12.25 5.88
C VAL A 121 -7.32 -12.86 5.10
N PHE A 122 -7.63 -12.26 3.96
CA PHE A 122 -8.68 -12.64 3.05
C PHE A 122 -8.10 -13.27 1.78
N ALA A 123 -8.64 -14.44 1.42
CA ALA A 123 -8.28 -15.19 0.21
C ALA A 123 -6.76 -15.43 0.04
N ASN A 124 -6.00 -15.47 1.14
CA ASN A 124 -4.52 -15.51 1.14
C ASN A 124 -3.87 -14.39 0.29
N LYS A 125 -4.57 -13.28 0.03
CA LYS A 125 -4.10 -12.20 -0.87
C LYS A 125 -4.08 -10.83 -0.21
N PHE A 126 -5.05 -10.55 0.66
CA PHE A 126 -5.20 -9.23 1.27
C PHE A 126 -5.23 -9.35 2.79
N ARG A 127 -4.45 -8.53 3.48
CA ARG A 127 -4.49 -8.37 4.94
C ARG A 127 -5.21 -7.07 5.28
N PHE A 128 -6.26 -7.12 6.08
CA PHE A 128 -6.97 -5.91 6.50
C PHE A 128 -6.15 -5.13 7.52
N LEU A 129 -5.96 -3.82 7.29
CA LEU A 129 -5.16 -2.95 8.14
C LEU A 129 -6.03 -2.06 9.05
N GLY A 130 -7.27 -1.80 8.65
CA GLY A 130 -8.20 -0.94 9.37
C GLY A 130 -8.95 -0.01 8.43
N SER A 131 -9.69 0.92 9.00
CA SER A 131 -10.44 1.94 8.27
C SER A 131 -9.90 3.34 8.50
N VAL A 132 -10.05 4.20 7.50
CA VAL A 132 -9.77 5.64 7.58
C VAL A 132 -10.99 6.40 7.10
N HIS A 133 -11.40 7.42 7.86
CA HIS A 133 -12.50 8.29 7.47
C HIS A 133 -11.94 9.56 6.83
N SER A 134 -12.26 9.77 5.56
CA SER A 134 -11.85 10.93 4.76
C SER A 134 -12.99 11.28 3.82
N GLY A 135 -13.97 12.07 4.28
CA GLY A 135 -15.23 12.33 3.57
C GLY A 135 -16.19 11.13 3.50
N GLU A 136 -15.68 9.93 3.20
CA GLU A 136 -16.32 8.63 3.33
C GLU A 136 -15.36 7.63 4.03
N THR A 137 -15.85 6.44 4.35
CA THR A 137 -15.05 5.42 5.03
C THR A 137 -14.34 4.54 4.02
N PHE A 138 -13.02 4.57 4.04
CA PHE A 138 -12.16 3.67 3.27
C PHE A 138 -11.72 2.51 4.18
N TYR A 139 -11.79 1.30 3.64
CA TYR A 139 -11.23 0.08 4.21
C TYR A 139 -9.91 -0.20 3.52
N LEU A 140 -8.86 -0.33 4.33
CA LEU A 140 -7.50 -0.39 3.83
C LEU A 140 -6.96 -1.80 4.00
N PHE A 141 -6.36 -2.29 2.93
CA PHE A 141 -5.81 -3.62 2.83
C PHE A 141 -4.35 -3.53 2.37
N ALA A 142 -3.51 -4.44 2.87
CA ALA A 142 -2.20 -4.72 2.29
C ALA A 142 -2.29 -5.95 1.41
N ARG A 143 -1.76 -5.90 0.19
CA ARG A 143 -1.53 -7.11 -0.61
C ARG A 143 -0.37 -7.87 0.02
N LEU A 144 -0.56 -9.18 0.20
CA LEU A 144 0.50 -10.05 0.70
C LEU A 144 1.54 -10.26 -0.38
N ASP A 145 2.81 -10.22 -0.01
CA ASP A 145 3.89 -10.54 -0.95
C ASP A 145 3.89 -12.06 -1.29
N PRO A 146 4.53 -12.48 -2.40
CA PRO A 146 4.52 -13.90 -2.81
C PRO A 146 5.04 -14.87 -1.74
N TYR A 147 5.94 -14.42 -0.86
CA TYR A 147 6.53 -15.26 0.18
C TYR A 147 5.54 -15.43 1.35
N GLU A 148 4.90 -14.34 1.80
CA GLU A 148 3.81 -14.37 2.78
C GLU A 148 2.65 -15.26 2.31
N GLN A 149 2.30 -15.19 1.02
CA GLN A 149 1.27 -16.04 0.43
C GLN A 149 1.68 -17.53 0.46
N ALA A 150 2.91 -17.84 0.06
CA ALA A 150 3.42 -19.21 0.04
C ALA A 150 3.46 -19.82 1.45
N GLU A 151 3.85 -19.04 2.46
CA GLU A 151 3.84 -19.48 3.86
C GLU A 151 2.42 -19.81 4.35
N LEU A 152 1.43 -18.99 4.01
CA LEU A 152 0.04 -19.25 4.41
C LEU A 152 -0.55 -20.49 3.74
N ILE A 153 -0.24 -20.71 2.46
CA ILE A 153 -0.64 -21.93 1.74
C ILE A 153 0.03 -23.17 2.36
N GLN A 154 1.30 -23.05 2.75
CA GLN A 154 2.02 -24.14 3.40
C GLN A 154 1.49 -24.44 4.81
N ARG A 155 1.09 -23.41 5.57
CA ARG A 155 0.45 -23.59 6.89
C ARG A 155 -0.93 -24.23 6.78
N SER A 156 -1.77 -23.78 5.85
CA SER A 156 -3.14 -24.33 5.69
C SER A 156 -3.12 -25.80 5.24
N SER A 157 -2.21 -26.16 4.33
CA SER A 157 -2.00 -27.55 3.91
C SER A 157 -1.49 -28.45 5.05
N ARG A 158 -0.54 -27.98 5.87
CA ARG A 158 -0.07 -28.72 7.05
C ARG A 158 -1.13 -28.88 8.13
N SER A 159 -1.93 -27.85 8.39
CA SER A 159 -3.04 -27.91 9.37
C SER A 159 -4.16 -28.85 8.91
N SER A 160 -4.35 -29.03 7.61
CA SER A 160 -5.32 -29.97 7.06
C SER A 160 -4.82 -31.42 7.15
N ALA A 161 -3.49 -31.62 7.01
CA ALA A 161 -2.87 -32.93 7.15
C ALA A 161 -2.83 -33.45 8.61
N SER A 162 -2.79 -32.57 9.61
CA SER A 162 -2.77 -32.96 11.02
C SER A 162 -4.14 -33.36 11.59
N ILE A 163 -5.24 -33.02 10.93
CA ILE A 163 -6.61 -33.37 11.36
C ILE A 163 -7.04 -34.77 10.82
N GLY A 164 -6.30 -35.34 9.87
CA GLY A 164 -6.54 -36.69 9.32
C GLY A 164 -5.88 -37.84 10.09
N GLY A 165 -5.24 -37.59 11.24
CA GLY A 165 -4.42 -38.58 11.95
C GLY A 165 -5.09 -39.20 13.18
N ALA A 166 -5.89 -40.25 12.98
CA ALA A 166 -6.03 -41.30 14.01
C ALA A 166 -4.91 -42.35 13.78
N PRO A 167 -4.13 -42.72 14.80
CA PRO A 167 -2.99 -43.62 14.66
C PRO A 167 -3.42 -45.08 14.82
N SER A 168 -3.35 -45.86 13.75
CA SER A 168 -3.29 -47.33 13.87
C SER A 168 -1.82 -47.74 13.87
N GLY A 169 -1.39 -48.29 15.00
CA GLY A 169 0.00 -48.61 15.32
C GLY A 169 0.66 -49.70 14.44
N PRO A 170 1.92 -50.03 14.75
CA PRO A 170 2.86 -50.70 13.86
C PRO A 170 2.76 -52.23 13.93
N ASN A 171 2.87 -52.90 12.78
CA ASN A 171 3.17 -54.35 12.72
C ASN A 171 4.69 -54.55 12.63
N PRO A 172 5.34 -55.15 13.64
CA PRO A 172 6.73 -55.57 13.54
C PRO A 172 6.78 -57.01 13.02
N GLY A 173 7.52 -57.22 11.93
CA GLY A 173 7.98 -58.54 11.53
C GLY A 173 7.51 -58.98 10.15
N GLU A 174 8.31 -58.71 9.14
CA GLU A 174 8.69 -59.79 8.20
C GLU A 174 9.98 -59.40 7.46
N THR A 175 11.07 -59.94 7.99
CA THR A 175 12.35 -60.05 7.29
C THR A 175 12.25 -61.23 6.34
N THR A 176 12.30 -61.03 5.03
CA THR A 176 12.70 -62.10 4.11
C THR A 176 13.26 -61.56 2.78
N THR A 177 14.59 -61.66 2.69
CA THR A 177 15.33 -62.34 1.62
C THR A 177 15.36 -61.73 0.20
N ARG A 178 16.51 -61.09 -0.04
CA ARG A 178 17.21 -60.83 -1.31
C ARG A 178 17.13 -61.97 -2.35
N ALA A 179 16.88 -61.60 -3.61
CA ALA A 179 17.40 -62.34 -4.77
C ALA A 179 17.86 -61.38 -5.88
N ARG A 180 19.18 -61.24 -6.03
CA ARG A 180 19.84 -60.73 -7.24
C ARG A 180 19.74 -61.85 -8.29
N ARG A 181 19.18 -61.58 -9.47
CA ARG A 181 19.32 -62.47 -10.63
C ARG A 181 20.29 -61.88 -11.64
N ALA A 182 21.36 -62.62 -11.89
CA ALA A 182 22.37 -62.35 -12.89
C ALA A 182 21.82 -62.60 -14.31
N VAL A 183 22.28 -61.81 -15.27
CA VAL A 183 22.10 -62.04 -16.71
C VAL A 183 23.36 -62.74 -17.23
N PRO A 184 23.27 -63.94 -17.84
CA PRO A 184 24.40 -64.58 -18.49
C PRO A 184 24.51 -64.16 -19.98
N LYS A 185 25.79 -64.03 -20.40
CA LYS A 185 26.40 -63.90 -21.74
C LYS A 185 25.51 -63.66 -22.95
#